data_AF-E9DV07-F1
#
_entry.id   AF-E9DV07-F1
#
_cell.length_a   1.000
_cell.length_b   1.000
_cell.length_c   1.000
_cell.angle_alpha   90.00
_cell.angle_beta   90.00
_cell.angle_gamma   90.00
#
_symmetry.space_group_name_H-M   'P 1'
#
loop_
_entity.id
_entity.type
_entity.pdbx_description
1 polymer ?
#
loop_
_entity_poly.entity_id
_entity_poly.type
_entity_poly.pdbx_seq_one_letter_code
_entity_poly.pdbx_strand_id
1 'polypeptide(L)'
;MTLHRQKPPAQLLKMPDAPVFYDPASPNEQAPPLPSAPLQQLSPQAVFQPPLSRRGTGPGLILLLPENIERSRREDKPLDPEPVQKWAEEGFAVVGITASSTPIQAITDAVEALKEHDKVDTKDKIGIIIYDAPQNALTSHLPPEIACIATFTEHFPSQSHIPTYFHTSNTPEGHTKTNHVTVSTYPNTQKHFILPGSATYNPPAANIAHTRNLVFLKKHIGGPVFDIEAIWEEHTYWEFERRSVAQTMATMVVRAFICLFCLILLCNQQGY
;
A
#
# COMPACT_ATOMS: atom_id res chain seq x y z
N MET A 1 -46.67 34.01 -31.97
CA MET A 1 -46.76 33.65 -30.54
C MET A 1 -45.55 32.80 -30.20
N THR A 2 -44.47 33.43 -29.75
CA THR A 2 -43.20 32.75 -29.46
C THR A 2 -43.10 32.59 -27.95
N LEU A 3 -43.31 31.37 -27.45
CA LEU A 3 -43.22 31.04 -26.03
C LEU A 3 -41.74 31.01 -25.59
N HIS A 4 -41.29 32.07 -24.94
CA HIS A 4 -40.02 32.09 -24.21
C HIS A 4 -40.15 31.23 -22.95
N ARG A 5 -39.50 30.07 -22.95
CA ARG A 5 -39.33 29.21 -21.77
C ARG A 5 -38.22 29.83 -20.90
N GLN A 6 -38.59 30.54 -19.83
CA GLN A 6 -37.63 30.98 -18.83
C GLN A 6 -37.11 29.77 -18.05
N LYS A 7 -35.78 29.59 -18.03
CA LYS A 7 -35.08 28.61 -17.19
C LYS A 7 -35.03 29.18 -15.76
N PRO A 8 -35.38 28.42 -14.70
CA PRO A 8 -35.30 28.91 -13.34
C PRO A 8 -33.83 29.15 -12.94
N PRO A 9 -33.54 30.16 -12.09
CA PRO A 9 -32.18 30.44 -11.66
C PRO A 9 -31.64 29.28 -10.82
N ALA A 10 -30.41 28.86 -11.11
CA ALA A 10 -29.69 27.94 -10.26
C ALA A 10 -29.60 28.55 -8.86
N GLN A 11 -30.13 27.83 -7.86
CA GLN A 11 -29.87 28.16 -6.46
C GLN A 11 -28.37 27.99 -6.23
N LEU A 12 -27.66 29.12 -6.24
CA LEU A 12 -26.28 29.20 -5.79
C LEU A 12 -26.32 28.84 -4.30
N LEU A 13 -25.96 27.60 -3.96
CA LEU A 13 -25.76 27.18 -2.59
C LEU A 13 -24.64 28.09 -2.05
N LYS A 14 -25.00 29.15 -1.31
CA LYS A 14 -24.00 30.02 -0.66
C LYS A 14 -23.21 29.11 0.26
N MET A 15 -21.96 28.85 -0.12
CA MET A 15 -21.03 28.18 0.79
C MET A 15 -20.88 29.10 2.01
N PRO A 16 -21.03 28.59 3.24
CA PRO A 16 -20.99 29.43 4.43
C PRO A 16 -19.64 30.16 4.50
N ASP A 17 -19.67 31.42 4.95
CA ASP A 17 -18.48 32.27 5.11
C ASP A 17 -17.42 31.57 5.99
N ALA A 18 -16.16 31.96 5.83
CA ALA A 18 -15.06 31.44 6.65
C ALA A 18 -15.34 31.72 8.15
N PRO A 19 -15.14 30.74 9.04
CA PRO A 19 -15.46 30.90 10.46
C PRO A 19 -14.56 31.98 11.08
N VAL A 20 -15.20 32.97 11.72
CA VAL A 20 -14.51 34.08 12.40
C VAL A 20 -14.07 33.69 13.82
N PHE A 21 -14.64 32.61 14.36
CA PHE A 21 -14.34 32.04 15.67
C PHE A 21 -14.43 30.51 15.61
N TYR A 22 -13.65 29.81 16.45
CA TYR A 22 -13.62 28.35 16.51
C TYR A 22 -14.88 27.80 17.22
N ASP A 23 -15.61 26.93 16.54
CA ASP A 23 -16.76 26.22 17.11
C ASP A 23 -16.56 24.69 16.96
N PRO A 24 -16.31 23.95 18.06
CA PRO A 24 -16.09 22.51 18.00
C PRO A 24 -17.34 21.70 17.64
N ALA A 25 -18.54 22.29 17.74
CA ALA A 25 -19.79 21.64 17.36
C ALA A 25 -20.18 21.92 15.89
N SER A 26 -19.41 22.76 15.18
CA SER A 26 -19.66 23.11 13.79
C SER A 26 -19.61 21.87 12.90
N PRO A 27 -20.48 21.75 11.88
CA PRO A 27 -20.37 20.70 10.87
C PRO A 27 -19.00 20.67 10.18
N ASN A 28 -18.34 21.83 10.05
CA ASN A 28 -17.00 21.90 9.48
C ASN A 28 -15.95 21.28 10.40
N GLU A 29 -16.22 21.12 11.70
CA GLU A 29 -15.28 20.57 12.69
C GLU A 29 -15.50 19.07 12.96
N GLN A 30 -16.33 18.41 12.15
CA GLN A 30 -16.51 16.96 12.19
C GLN A 30 -15.57 16.29 11.19
N ALA A 31 -14.57 15.57 11.69
CA ALA A 31 -13.65 14.82 10.82
C ALA A 31 -14.42 13.75 10.02
N PRO A 32 -14.20 13.63 8.71
CA PRO A 32 -14.76 12.54 7.93
C PRO A 32 -14.27 11.19 8.48
N PRO A 33 -15.11 10.15 8.41
CA PRO A 33 -14.73 8.83 8.88
C PRO A 33 -13.51 8.32 8.11
N LEU A 34 -12.62 7.62 8.81
CA LEU A 34 -11.47 7.00 8.17
C LEU A 34 -11.92 6.00 7.10
N PRO A 35 -11.17 5.84 6.00
CA PRO A 35 -11.42 4.78 5.04
C PRO A 35 -11.45 3.44 5.78
N SER A 36 -12.57 2.74 5.67
CA SER A 36 -12.77 1.46 6.33
C SER A 36 -13.34 0.50 5.32
N ALA A 37 -12.67 -0.64 5.17
CA ALA A 37 -13.14 -1.74 4.36
C ALA A 37 -12.96 -3.04 5.14
N PRO A 38 -14.01 -3.85 5.30
CA PRO A 38 -13.92 -5.10 6.04
C PRO A 38 -13.00 -6.08 5.30
N LEU A 39 -12.15 -6.76 6.06
CA LEU A 39 -11.38 -7.90 5.58
C LEU A 39 -12.34 -9.02 5.16
N GLN A 40 -12.14 -9.57 3.98
CA GLN A 40 -12.95 -10.64 3.41
C GLN A 40 -12.17 -11.96 3.44
N GLN A 41 -12.78 -13.03 3.93
CA GLN A 41 -12.17 -14.36 3.88
C GLN A 41 -12.41 -14.98 2.49
N LEU A 42 -11.35 -15.35 1.77
CA LEU A 42 -11.47 -16.06 0.49
C LEU A 42 -11.41 -17.59 0.68
N SER A 43 -10.50 -18.04 1.55
CA SER A 43 -10.32 -19.45 1.90
C SER A 43 -9.72 -19.56 3.31
N PRO A 44 -9.57 -20.74 3.92
CA PRO A 44 -8.92 -20.87 5.24
C PRO A 44 -7.50 -20.28 5.31
N GLN A 45 -6.82 -20.17 4.18
CA GLN A 45 -5.44 -19.71 4.06
C GLN A 45 -5.31 -18.36 3.35
N ALA A 46 -6.40 -17.81 2.81
CA ALA A 46 -6.36 -16.59 2.02
C ALA A 46 -7.41 -15.57 2.47
N VAL A 47 -6.99 -14.32 2.56
CA VAL A 47 -7.83 -13.17 2.89
C VAL A 47 -7.68 -12.10 1.82
N PHE A 48 -8.74 -11.35 1.58
CA PHE A 48 -8.76 -10.18 0.71
C PHE A 48 -9.03 -8.93 1.53
N GLN A 49 -8.16 -7.94 1.40
CA GLN A 49 -8.31 -6.63 1.99
C GLN A 49 -8.48 -5.59 0.87
N PRO A 50 -9.67 -4.97 0.75
CA PRO A 50 -9.84 -3.83 -0.15
C PRO A 50 -8.93 -2.67 0.26
N PRO A 51 -8.59 -1.76 -0.67
CA PRO A 51 -7.78 -0.58 -0.38
C PRO A 51 -8.34 0.23 0.78
N LEU A 52 -7.47 0.60 1.72
CA LEU A 52 -7.77 1.46 2.87
C LEU A 52 -7.36 2.92 2.60
N SER A 53 -7.25 3.29 1.34
CA SER A 53 -7.07 4.67 0.92
C SER A 53 -8.42 5.35 0.65
N ARG A 54 -8.46 6.68 0.70
CA ARG A 54 -9.66 7.47 0.36
C ARG A 54 -10.21 7.19 -1.04
N ARG A 55 -9.37 6.71 -1.96
CA ARG A 55 -9.75 6.33 -3.32
C ARG A 55 -10.68 5.11 -3.35
N GLY A 56 -10.53 4.19 -2.38
CA GLY A 56 -11.32 2.96 -2.29
C GLY A 56 -11.06 1.92 -3.39
N THR A 57 -10.28 2.25 -4.43
CA THR A 57 -9.87 1.34 -5.50
C THR A 57 -8.35 1.39 -5.70
N GLY A 58 -7.77 0.30 -6.19
CA GLY A 58 -6.33 0.20 -6.37
C GLY A 58 -5.88 -1.01 -7.16
N PRO A 59 -4.59 -1.07 -7.53
CA PRO A 59 -4.05 -2.20 -8.27
C PRO A 59 -3.97 -3.44 -7.38
N GLY A 60 -4.05 -4.62 -8.02
CA GLY A 60 -3.96 -5.90 -7.33
C GLY A 60 -2.56 -6.21 -6.82
N LEU A 61 -2.48 -6.68 -5.59
CA LEU A 61 -1.24 -7.13 -4.95
C LEU A 61 -1.48 -8.45 -4.20
N ILE A 62 -0.63 -9.43 -4.43
CA ILE A 62 -0.67 -10.72 -3.73
C ILE A 62 0.51 -10.79 -2.75
N LEU A 63 0.25 -11.17 -1.50
CA LEU A 63 1.28 -11.39 -0.49
C LEU A 63 1.35 -12.86 -0.13
N LEU A 64 2.54 -13.47 -0.23
CA LEU A 64 2.82 -14.78 0.34
C LEU A 64 3.45 -14.60 1.72
N LEU A 65 2.72 -14.98 2.76
CA LEU A 65 3.06 -14.79 4.16
C LEU A 65 3.56 -16.10 4.79
N PRO A 66 4.55 -16.03 5.69
CA PRO A 66 5.00 -17.20 6.44
C PRO A 66 3.88 -17.75 7.34
N GLU A 67 3.81 -19.07 7.44
CA GLU A 67 2.95 -19.77 8.41
C GLU A 67 3.44 -19.57 9.85
N ASN A 68 4.76 -19.75 10.03
CA ASN A 68 5.41 -19.76 11.33
C ASN A 68 6.50 -18.70 11.34
N ILE A 69 6.33 -17.69 12.18
CA ILE A 69 7.36 -16.72 12.54
C ILE A 69 7.68 -16.87 14.02
N GLU A 70 8.94 -16.70 14.38
CA GLU A 70 9.30 -16.56 15.79
C GLU A 70 8.69 -15.24 16.27
N ARG A 71 7.71 -15.31 17.16
CA ARG A 71 6.98 -14.11 17.60
C ARG A 71 7.83 -13.27 18.53
N SER A 72 7.75 -11.96 18.34
CA SER A 72 8.34 -10.99 19.26
C SER A 72 7.81 -11.19 20.68
N ARG A 73 8.73 -11.10 21.67
CA ARG A 73 8.39 -11.08 23.10
C ARG A 73 8.26 -9.66 23.66
N ARG A 74 8.30 -8.63 22.80
CA ARG A 74 8.15 -7.24 23.23
C ARG A 74 6.73 -7.04 23.76
N GLU A 75 6.62 -6.32 24.88
CA GLU A 75 5.32 -5.97 25.47
C GLU A 75 4.57 -4.95 24.60
N ASP A 76 5.30 -4.01 24.01
CA ASP A 76 4.73 -3.00 23.12
C ASP A 76 4.60 -3.51 21.68
N LYS A 77 3.40 -3.36 21.12
CA LYS A 77 3.15 -3.63 19.70
C LYS A 77 3.88 -2.58 18.85
N PRO A 78 4.64 -3.00 17.81
CA PRO A 78 5.22 -2.05 16.87
C PRO A 78 4.18 -1.14 16.23
N LEU A 79 4.58 0.08 15.91
CA LEU A 79 3.71 1.04 15.21
C LEU A 79 3.40 0.63 13.76
N ASP A 80 4.26 -0.21 13.18
CA ASP A 80 4.12 -0.72 11.82
C ASP A 80 3.01 -1.79 11.76
N PRO A 81 1.99 -1.64 10.91
CA PRO A 81 0.92 -2.62 10.78
C PRO A 81 1.40 -3.91 10.09
N GLU A 82 0.62 -4.98 10.27
CA GLU A 82 0.87 -6.25 9.58
C GLU A 82 0.79 -6.09 8.05
N PRO A 83 1.52 -6.90 7.26
CA PRO A 83 1.70 -6.66 5.82
C PRO A 83 0.43 -6.42 5.01
N VAL A 84 -0.64 -7.18 5.26
CA VAL A 84 -1.92 -7.04 4.52
C VAL A 84 -2.51 -5.64 4.74
N GLN A 85 -2.57 -5.20 6.00
CA GLN A 85 -3.06 -3.87 6.34
C GLN A 85 -2.12 -2.79 5.81
N LYS A 86 -0.80 -2.98 5.98
CA LYS A 86 0.22 -2.04 5.52
C LYS A 86 0.06 -1.71 4.04
N TRP A 87 -0.04 -2.74 3.19
CA TRP A 87 -0.19 -2.53 1.75
C TRP A 87 -1.57 -2.01 1.34
N ALA A 88 -2.63 -2.34 2.11
CA ALA A 88 -3.95 -1.78 1.85
C ALA A 88 -4.01 -0.27 2.19
N GLU A 89 -3.32 0.17 3.24
CA GLU A 89 -3.18 1.59 3.60
C GLU A 89 -2.41 2.40 2.52
N GLU A 90 -1.47 1.77 1.83
CA GLU A 90 -0.81 2.34 0.64
C GLU A 90 -1.74 2.43 -0.58
N GLY A 91 -2.94 1.87 -0.51
CA GLY A 91 -3.96 1.94 -1.56
C GLY A 91 -3.98 0.76 -2.52
N PHE A 92 -3.36 -0.37 -2.19
CA PHE A 92 -3.47 -1.61 -2.97
C PHE A 92 -4.71 -2.42 -2.57
N ALA A 93 -5.23 -3.20 -3.52
CA ALA A 93 -6.20 -4.25 -3.23
C ALA A 93 -5.41 -5.55 -2.99
N VAL A 94 -5.42 -6.05 -1.75
CA VAL A 94 -4.42 -7.01 -1.28
C VAL A 94 -5.06 -8.38 -1.05
N VAL A 95 -4.50 -9.43 -1.65
CA VAL A 95 -4.75 -10.82 -1.24
C VAL A 95 -3.58 -11.34 -0.44
N GLY A 96 -3.79 -11.64 0.85
CA GLY A 96 -2.79 -12.28 1.71
C GLY A 96 -3.01 -13.78 1.76
N ILE A 97 -1.98 -14.57 1.39
CA ILE A 97 -1.99 -16.03 1.40
C ILE A 97 -0.98 -16.51 2.45
N THR A 98 -1.45 -17.26 3.44
CA THR A 98 -0.62 -17.83 4.51
C THR A 98 -0.51 -19.34 4.33
N ALA A 99 0.70 -19.89 4.38
CA ALA A 99 0.93 -21.34 4.53
C ALA A 99 0.37 -22.26 3.40
N SER A 100 0.41 -21.84 2.14
CA SER A 100 -0.11 -22.70 1.05
C SER A 100 0.87 -23.83 0.69
N SER A 101 0.42 -25.08 0.82
CA SER A 101 1.13 -26.26 0.31
C SER A 101 1.17 -26.32 -1.23
N THR A 102 0.31 -25.55 -1.89
CA THR A 102 0.17 -25.46 -3.35
C THR A 102 0.19 -23.98 -3.78
N PRO A 103 1.34 -23.29 -3.64
CA PRO A 103 1.42 -21.84 -3.79
C PRO A 103 1.00 -21.35 -5.18
N ILE A 104 1.28 -22.11 -6.24
CA ILE A 104 0.91 -21.73 -7.62
C ILE A 104 -0.61 -21.72 -7.82
N GLN A 105 -1.32 -22.72 -7.29
CA GLN A 105 -2.78 -22.74 -7.36
C GLN A 105 -3.36 -21.58 -6.55
N ALA A 106 -2.87 -21.35 -5.33
CA ALA A 106 -3.35 -20.25 -4.50
C ALA A 106 -3.10 -18.87 -5.13
N ILE A 107 -1.98 -18.68 -5.83
CA ILE A 107 -1.71 -17.47 -6.61
C ILE A 107 -2.72 -17.35 -7.77
N THR A 108 -3.02 -18.45 -8.46
CA THR A 108 -3.98 -18.46 -9.57
C THR A 108 -5.38 -18.08 -9.09
N ASP A 109 -5.84 -18.69 -8.00
CA ASP A 109 -7.14 -18.38 -7.37
C ASP A 109 -7.19 -16.91 -6.90
N ALA A 110 -6.08 -16.40 -6.36
CA ALA A 110 -5.98 -15.00 -5.94
C ALA A 110 -6.04 -14.02 -7.13
N VAL A 111 -5.42 -14.37 -8.27
CA VAL A 111 -5.53 -13.57 -9.51
C VAL A 111 -6.97 -13.54 -10.00
N GLU A 112 -7.67 -14.66 -9.99
CA GLU A 112 -9.10 -14.72 -10.38
C GLU A 112 -9.96 -13.86 -9.45
N ALA A 113 -9.78 -13.99 -8.12
CA ALA A 113 -10.51 -13.19 -7.15
C ALA A 113 -10.28 -11.67 -7.32
N LEU A 114 -9.03 -11.25 -7.59
CA LEU A 114 -8.70 -9.84 -7.86
C LEU A 114 -9.35 -9.34 -9.15
N LYS A 115 -9.40 -10.16 -10.20
CA LYS A 115 -10.01 -9.79 -11.48
C LYS A 115 -11.52 -9.61 -11.39
N GLU A 116 -12.19 -10.36 -10.52
CA GLU A 116 -13.64 -10.26 -10.36
C GLU A 116 -14.06 -9.09 -9.46
N HIS A 117 -13.20 -8.66 -8.53
CA HIS A 117 -13.55 -7.64 -7.55
C HIS A 117 -13.68 -6.23 -8.18
N ASP A 118 -14.65 -5.43 -7.70
CA ASP A 118 -14.97 -4.08 -8.20
C ASP A 118 -13.96 -3.01 -7.72
N LYS A 119 -13.35 -3.24 -6.55
CA LYS A 119 -12.30 -2.38 -5.97
C LYS A 119 -10.92 -2.51 -6.63
N VAL A 120 -10.76 -3.38 -7.62
CA VAL A 120 -9.50 -3.54 -8.38
C VAL A 120 -9.59 -2.78 -9.70
N ASP A 121 -8.74 -1.79 -9.89
CA ASP A 121 -8.74 -0.94 -11.09
C ASP A 121 -7.88 -1.50 -12.23
N THR A 122 -6.76 -2.13 -11.88
CA THR A 122 -5.74 -2.67 -12.78
C THR A 122 -5.78 -4.17 -12.67
N LYS A 123 -6.47 -4.81 -13.63
CA LYS A 123 -6.78 -6.25 -13.62
C LYS A 123 -5.82 -7.07 -14.49
N ASP A 124 -5.04 -6.40 -15.33
CA ASP A 124 -4.07 -7.00 -16.27
C ASP A 124 -2.65 -7.06 -15.71
N LYS A 125 -2.35 -6.31 -14.64
CA LYS A 125 -1.02 -6.24 -14.02
C LYS A 125 -1.11 -6.33 -12.51
N ILE A 126 -0.66 -7.46 -11.98
CA ILE A 126 -0.70 -7.78 -10.55
C ILE A 126 0.74 -7.97 -10.06
N GLY A 127 1.05 -7.40 -8.90
CA GLY A 127 2.33 -7.59 -8.22
C GLY A 127 2.26 -8.74 -7.21
N ILE A 128 3.38 -9.40 -6.97
CA ILE A 128 3.52 -10.36 -5.86
C ILE A 128 4.63 -9.90 -4.91
N ILE A 129 4.37 -9.98 -3.61
CA ILE A 129 5.41 -9.87 -2.58
C ILE A 129 5.50 -11.16 -1.78
N ILE A 130 6.70 -11.71 -1.70
CA ILE A 130 6.98 -12.98 -1.06
C ILE A 130 7.81 -12.71 0.19
N TYR A 131 7.18 -12.84 1.35
CA TYR A 131 7.84 -12.70 2.65
C TYR A 131 8.53 -13.99 3.07
N ASP A 132 7.97 -15.12 2.67
CA ASP A 132 8.55 -16.45 2.84
C ASP A 132 7.92 -17.37 1.79
N ALA A 133 8.74 -18.01 0.96
CA ALA A 133 8.24 -19.04 0.06
C ALA A 133 9.29 -20.14 -0.15
N PRO A 134 8.84 -21.36 -0.47
CA PRO A 134 9.71 -22.36 -1.05
C PRO A 134 10.26 -21.86 -2.40
N GLN A 135 11.55 -22.10 -2.66
CA GLN A 135 12.29 -21.57 -3.82
C GLN A 135 11.64 -21.89 -5.19
N ASN A 136 10.79 -22.92 -5.26
CA ASN A 136 10.08 -23.34 -6.46
C ASN A 136 9.00 -22.36 -6.94
N ALA A 137 8.49 -21.47 -6.07
CA ALA A 137 7.48 -20.48 -6.48
C ALA A 137 8.03 -19.46 -7.49
N LEU A 138 9.33 -19.18 -7.45
CA LEU A 138 10.00 -18.20 -8.32
C LEU A 138 10.33 -18.72 -9.73
N THR A 139 10.37 -20.04 -9.90
CA THR A 139 10.76 -20.71 -11.16
C THR A 139 9.58 -21.35 -11.89
N SER A 140 8.40 -21.37 -11.28
CA SER A 140 7.20 -21.96 -11.84
C SER A 140 6.53 -21.01 -12.85
N HIS A 141 5.72 -21.57 -13.75
CA HIS A 141 4.85 -20.78 -14.62
C HIS A 141 3.76 -20.11 -13.78
N LEU A 142 3.82 -18.78 -13.70
CA LEU A 142 2.82 -17.95 -13.05
C LEU A 142 1.76 -17.46 -14.06
N PRO A 143 0.56 -17.06 -13.60
CA PRO A 143 -0.44 -16.44 -14.45
C PRO A 143 0.14 -15.24 -15.23
N PRO A 144 -0.30 -15.00 -16.48
CA PRO A 144 0.25 -13.93 -17.33
C PRO A 144 0.00 -12.51 -16.79
N GLU A 145 -0.97 -12.34 -15.90
CA GLU A 145 -1.26 -11.07 -15.22
C GLU A 145 -0.17 -10.68 -14.22
N ILE A 146 0.68 -11.61 -13.79
CA ILE A 146 1.76 -11.31 -12.85
C ILE A 146 2.86 -10.53 -13.56
N ALA A 147 2.95 -9.24 -13.24
CA ALA A 147 3.85 -8.31 -13.91
C ALA A 147 5.21 -8.18 -13.21
N CYS A 148 5.28 -8.41 -11.89
CA CYS A 148 6.52 -8.34 -11.13
C CYS A 148 6.45 -9.09 -9.79
N ILE A 149 7.63 -9.41 -9.24
CA ILE A 149 7.78 -10.13 -7.97
C ILE A 149 8.78 -9.37 -7.09
N ALA A 150 8.45 -9.12 -5.83
CA ALA A 150 9.42 -8.74 -4.80
C ALA A 150 9.53 -9.89 -3.79
N THR A 151 10.72 -10.28 -3.38
CA THR A 151 10.91 -11.43 -2.50
C THR A 151 12.00 -11.19 -1.48
N PHE A 152 11.76 -11.63 -0.25
CA PHE A 152 12.73 -11.67 0.83
C PHE A 152 13.32 -13.09 0.89
N THR A 153 14.61 -13.23 0.56
CA THR A 153 15.25 -14.54 0.47
C THR A 153 16.72 -14.46 0.87
N GLU A 154 17.20 -15.53 1.47
CA GLU A 154 18.63 -15.73 1.74
C GLU A 154 19.38 -16.23 0.49
N HIS A 155 18.67 -16.90 -0.43
CA HIS A 155 19.23 -17.51 -1.64
C HIS A 155 18.58 -16.87 -2.88
N PHE A 156 19.39 -16.33 -3.79
CA PHE A 156 18.91 -15.70 -5.02
C PHE A 156 19.21 -16.60 -6.23
N PRO A 157 18.23 -16.89 -7.09
CA PRO A 157 18.47 -17.60 -8.34
C PRO A 157 19.24 -16.70 -9.32
N SER A 158 20.00 -17.32 -10.22
CA SER A 158 20.80 -16.60 -11.22
C SER A 158 19.96 -15.95 -12.33
N GLN A 159 18.70 -16.36 -12.50
CA GLN A 159 17.82 -15.90 -13.58
C GLN A 159 16.35 -15.83 -13.12
N SER A 160 15.62 -14.87 -13.67
CA SER A 160 14.16 -14.76 -13.57
C SER A 160 13.59 -14.26 -14.90
N HIS A 161 12.44 -14.80 -15.30
CA HIS A 161 11.74 -14.42 -16.54
C HIS A 161 10.83 -13.20 -16.36
N ILE A 162 10.49 -12.87 -15.11
CA ILE A 162 9.63 -11.76 -14.74
C ILE A 162 10.49 -10.77 -13.95
N PRO A 163 10.30 -9.45 -14.10
CA PRO A 163 10.99 -8.48 -13.26
C PRO A 163 10.88 -8.85 -11.78
N THR A 164 12.03 -9.10 -11.14
CA THR A 164 12.09 -9.61 -9.76
C THR A 164 13.03 -8.76 -8.91
N TYR A 165 12.57 -8.38 -7.72
CA TYR A 165 13.34 -7.66 -6.72
C TYR A 165 13.64 -8.57 -5.52
N PHE A 166 14.92 -8.91 -5.34
CA PHE A 166 15.41 -9.66 -4.21
C PHE A 166 15.87 -8.75 -3.06
N HIS A 167 15.38 -9.03 -1.87
CA HIS A 167 15.84 -8.46 -0.61
C HIS A 167 16.56 -9.56 0.16
N THR A 168 17.84 -9.34 0.47
CA THR A 168 18.67 -10.34 1.15
C THR A 168 19.45 -9.72 2.31
N SER A 169 19.73 -10.50 3.34
CA SER A 169 20.60 -10.11 4.44
C SER A 169 22.09 -10.31 4.14
N ASN A 170 22.39 -11.13 3.12
CA ASN A 170 23.74 -11.52 2.77
C ASN A 170 24.25 -10.75 1.55
N THR A 171 25.56 -10.51 1.50
CA THR A 171 26.21 -9.94 0.33
C THR A 171 26.23 -10.99 -0.78
N PRO A 172 25.62 -10.73 -1.96
CA PRO A 172 25.55 -11.74 -3.01
C PRO A 172 26.93 -11.98 -3.64
N GLU A 173 27.51 -13.16 -3.43
CA GLU A 173 28.66 -13.62 -4.22
C GLU A 173 28.18 -13.99 -5.65
N GLY A 174 28.77 -13.38 -6.68
CA GLY A 174 28.61 -13.85 -8.07
C GLY A 174 27.33 -13.44 -8.82
N HIS A 175 26.55 -12.45 -8.37
CA HIS A 175 25.38 -12.00 -9.14
C HIS A 175 25.81 -11.22 -10.40
N THR A 176 25.36 -11.67 -11.58
CA THR A 176 25.40 -10.87 -12.80
C THR A 176 24.16 -9.98 -12.83
N LYS A 177 24.37 -8.65 -12.94
CA LYS A 177 23.26 -7.71 -13.14
C LYS A 177 22.58 -8.05 -14.46
N THR A 178 21.37 -8.59 -14.41
CA THR A 178 20.50 -8.78 -15.56
C THR A 178 19.38 -7.75 -15.55
N ASN A 179 18.84 -7.39 -16.71
CA ASN A 179 17.83 -6.32 -16.84
C ASN A 179 16.53 -6.58 -16.04
N HIS A 180 16.27 -7.84 -15.68
CA HIS A 180 15.04 -8.27 -14.99
C HIS A 180 15.26 -8.53 -13.48
N VAL A 181 16.48 -8.37 -12.97
CA VAL A 181 16.81 -8.71 -11.58
C VAL A 181 17.36 -7.48 -10.86
N THR A 182 16.71 -7.09 -9.77
CA THR A 182 17.19 -6.07 -8.84
C THR A 182 17.48 -6.74 -7.50
N VAL A 183 18.60 -6.41 -6.86
CA VAL A 183 18.99 -6.97 -5.57
C VAL A 183 19.33 -5.84 -4.61
N SER A 184 18.81 -5.92 -3.39
CA SER A 184 19.13 -5.03 -2.28
C SER A 184 19.57 -5.85 -1.07
N THR A 185 20.70 -5.48 -0.50
CA THR A 185 21.25 -6.12 0.70
C THR A 185 20.97 -5.30 1.96
N TYR A 186 20.68 -5.99 3.06
CA TYR A 186 20.39 -5.42 4.38
C TYR A 186 21.33 -6.04 5.42
N PRO A 187 22.50 -5.43 5.69
CA PRO A 187 23.46 -6.00 6.63
C PRO A 187 22.86 -6.10 8.05
N ASN A 188 23.30 -7.10 8.81
CA ASN A 188 22.87 -7.34 10.20
C ASN A 188 21.36 -7.57 10.37
N THR A 189 20.71 -8.12 9.35
CA THR A 189 19.31 -8.55 9.43
C THR A 189 19.22 -10.07 9.37
N GLN A 190 18.11 -10.63 9.86
CA GLN A 190 17.82 -12.06 9.81
C GLN A 190 16.53 -12.31 9.04
N LYS A 191 16.18 -13.58 8.79
CA LYS A 191 14.90 -13.95 8.20
C LYS A 191 13.74 -13.25 8.93
N HIS A 192 12.73 -12.83 8.16
CA HIS A 192 11.53 -12.15 8.67
C HIS A 192 11.76 -10.77 9.33
N PHE A 193 12.91 -10.11 9.11
CA PHE A 193 13.20 -8.78 9.68
C PHE A 193 12.19 -7.67 9.30
N ILE A 194 11.43 -7.87 8.23
CA ILE A 194 10.42 -6.95 7.69
C ILE A 194 9.07 -7.09 8.42
N LEU A 195 8.83 -8.20 9.13
CA LEU A 195 7.53 -8.51 9.73
C LEU A 195 7.44 -7.95 11.15
N PRO A 196 6.50 -7.03 11.44
CA PRO A 196 6.38 -6.41 12.77
C PRO A 196 6.20 -7.41 13.92
N GLY A 197 5.43 -8.49 13.69
CA GLY A 197 5.21 -9.54 14.68
C GLY A 197 6.42 -10.45 14.94
N SER A 198 7.50 -10.35 14.16
CA SER A 198 8.67 -11.23 14.26
C SER A 198 9.65 -10.80 15.35
N ALA A 199 10.31 -11.74 16.02
CA ALA A 199 11.37 -11.49 16.99
C ALA A 199 12.58 -10.78 16.37
N THR A 200 12.80 -11.00 15.08
CA THR A 200 13.90 -10.43 14.28
C THR A 200 13.54 -9.09 13.64
N TYR A 201 12.39 -8.50 13.96
CA TYR A 201 11.90 -7.26 13.36
C TYR A 201 12.90 -6.11 13.51
N ASN A 202 13.34 -5.56 12.38
CA ASN A 202 14.26 -4.44 12.25
C ASN A 202 13.56 -3.27 11.54
N PRO A 203 13.00 -2.29 12.27
CA PRO A 203 12.20 -1.21 11.69
C PRO A 203 12.94 -0.36 10.63
N PRO A 204 14.20 0.05 10.84
CA PRO A 204 14.94 0.81 9.82
C PRO A 204 15.09 0.05 8.50
N ALA A 205 15.52 -1.21 8.56
CA ALA A 205 15.67 -2.03 7.36
C ALA A 205 14.31 -2.32 6.70
N ALA A 206 13.28 -2.55 7.51
CA ALA A 206 11.91 -2.77 7.08
C ALA A 206 11.37 -1.59 6.26
N ASN A 207 11.54 -0.36 6.76
CA ASN A 207 11.08 0.86 6.09
C ASN A 207 11.81 1.13 4.77
N ILE A 208 13.12 0.87 4.73
CA ILE A 208 13.91 0.99 3.49
C ILE A 208 13.44 -0.04 2.46
N ALA A 209 13.22 -1.29 2.87
CA ALA A 209 12.70 -2.34 1.98
C ALA A 209 11.28 -2.01 1.46
N HIS A 210 10.40 -1.52 2.33
CA HIS A 210 9.06 -1.09 1.96
C HIS A 210 9.07 0.02 0.90
N THR A 211 9.88 1.07 1.11
CA THR A 211 10.01 2.18 0.16
C THR A 211 10.55 1.71 -1.19
N ARG A 212 11.54 0.81 -1.18
CA ARG A 212 12.10 0.20 -2.40
C ARG A 212 11.05 -0.63 -3.15
N ASN A 213 10.21 -1.37 -2.42
CA ASN A 213 9.10 -2.11 -3.01
C ASN A 213 8.05 -1.20 -3.63
N LEU A 214 7.69 -0.08 -2.98
CA LEU A 214 6.75 0.90 -3.55
C LEU A 214 7.24 1.42 -4.90
N VAL A 215 8.52 1.82 -5.00
CA VAL A 215 9.12 2.29 -6.26
C VAL A 215 9.09 1.19 -7.34
N PHE A 216 9.44 -0.03 -6.95
CA PHE A 216 9.46 -1.18 -7.86
C PHE A 216 8.06 -1.55 -8.37
N LEU A 217 7.08 -1.64 -7.48
CA LEU A 217 5.68 -1.91 -7.84
C LEU A 217 5.14 -0.80 -8.75
N LYS A 218 5.35 0.47 -8.39
CA LYS A 218 4.92 1.60 -9.23
C LYS A 218 5.49 1.52 -10.66
N LYS A 219 6.74 1.12 -10.81
CA LYS A 219 7.39 0.94 -12.12
C LYS A 219 6.73 -0.15 -12.98
N HIS A 220 6.31 -1.25 -12.37
CA HIS A 220 5.88 -2.45 -13.10
C HIS A 220 4.35 -2.60 -13.23
N ILE A 221 3.60 -2.24 -12.18
CA ILE A 221 2.13 -2.32 -12.14
C ILE A 221 1.45 -0.95 -12.19
N GLY A 222 2.21 0.15 -12.33
CA GLY A 222 1.68 1.52 -12.33
C GLY A 222 1.43 2.09 -10.94
N GLY A 223 1.27 1.23 -9.93
CA GLY A 223 1.00 1.60 -8.54
C GLY A 223 -0.33 2.33 -8.36
N PRO A 224 -0.76 2.59 -7.12
CA PRO A 224 -1.88 3.47 -6.87
C PRO A 224 -1.46 4.89 -7.28
N VAL A 225 -2.21 5.46 -8.22
CA VAL A 225 -1.99 6.83 -8.69
C VAL A 225 -2.86 7.75 -7.85
N PHE A 226 -2.22 8.65 -7.11
CA PHE A 226 -2.87 9.69 -6.33
C PHE A 226 -2.61 11.05 -6.98
N ASP A 227 -3.65 11.88 -7.04
CA ASP A 227 -3.52 13.29 -7.40
C ASP A 227 -3.03 14.05 -6.17
N ILE A 228 -1.71 14.22 -6.09
CA ILE A 228 -1.06 14.86 -4.94
C ILE A 228 -1.43 16.35 -4.87
N GLU A 229 -1.64 17.00 -6.02
CA GLU A 229 -2.03 18.41 -6.07
C GLU A 229 -3.44 18.58 -5.52
N ALA A 230 -4.38 17.72 -5.91
CA ALA A 230 -5.74 17.76 -5.35
C ALA A 230 -5.77 17.50 -3.84
N ILE A 231 -4.94 16.56 -3.34
CA ILE A 231 -4.81 16.29 -1.89
C ILE A 231 -4.21 17.52 -1.17
N TRP A 232 -3.23 18.18 -1.78
CA TRP A 232 -2.60 19.38 -1.22
C TRP A 232 -3.54 20.58 -1.21
N GLU A 233 -4.28 20.80 -2.30
CA GLU A 233 -5.34 21.82 -2.38
C GLU A 233 -6.41 21.58 -1.31
N GLU A 234 -6.83 20.32 -1.10
CA GLU A 234 -7.77 19.96 -0.02
C GLU A 234 -7.19 20.27 1.37
N HIS A 235 -5.93 19.90 1.63
CA HIS A 235 -5.27 20.16 2.91
C HIS A 235 -5.18 21.67 3.20
N THR A 236 -4.66 22.44 2.24
CA THR A 236 -4.47 23.88 2.38
C THR A 236 -5.78 24.65 2.46
N TYR A 237 -6.83 24.16 1.79
CA TYR A 237 -8.19 24.69 1.95
C TYR A 237 -8.69 24.57 3.39
N TRP A 238 -8.56 23.38 4.00
CA TRP A 238 -9.01 23.17 5.37
C TRP A 238 -8.15 23.89 6.40
N GLU A 239 -6.84 23.97 6.16
CA GLU A 239 -5.90 24.62 7.07
C GLU A 239 -6.02 26.15 7.04
N PHE A 240 -6.03 26.75 5.85
CA PHE A 240 -5.88 28.21 5.71
C PHE A 240 -7.20 28.94 5.43
N GLU A 241 -8.06 28.38 4.58
CA GLU A 241 -9.31 29.04 4.20
C GLU A 241 -10.42 28.78 5.22
N ARG A 242 -10.65 27.50 5.54
CA ARG A 242 -11.69 27.08 6.50
C ARG A 242 -11.22 27.03 7.94
N ARG A 243 -9.91 26.92 8.18
CA ARG A 243 -9.27 26.82 9.50
C ARG A 243 -9.91 25.76 10.40
N SER A 244 -10.30 24.63 9.81
CA SER A 244 -10.84 23.49 10.55
C SER A 244 -9.71 22.54 10.92
N VAL A 245 -9.50 22.35 12.22
CA VAL A 245 -8.47 21.42 12.71
C VAL A 245 -8.88 20.00 12.39
N ALA A 246 -10.14 19.64 12.65
CA ALA A 246 -10.65 18.29 12.42
C ALA A 246 -10.53 17.85 10.96
N GLN A 247 -10.89 18.71 10.01
CA GLN A 247 -10.79 18.40 8.57
C GLN A 247 -9.33 18.36 8.11
N THR A 248 -8.50 19.30 8.57
CA THR A 248 -7.06 19.31 8.27
C THR A 248 -6.42 18.01 8.74
N MET A 249 -6.68 17.58 9.99
CA MET A 249 -6.19 16.30 10.51
C MET A 249 -6.70 15.11 9.71
N ALA A 250 -7.93 15.16 9.19
CA ALA A 250 -8.46 14.07 8.39
C ALA A 250 -7.75 13.91 7.05
N THR A 251 -7.22 14.99 6.46
CA THR A 251 -6.40 14.92 5.23
C THR A 251 -4.99 14.39 5.47
N MET A 252 -4.55 14.29 6.73
CA MET A 252 -3.29 13.64 7.09
C MET A 252 -3.44 12.11 7.12
N VAL A 253 -2.33 11.40 6.93
CA VAL A 253 -2.29 9.95 7.09
C VAL A 253 -2.33 9.58 8.56
N VAL A 254 -3.17 8.59 8.91
CA VAL A 254 -3.44 8.13 10.28
C VAL A 254 -2.17 7.80 11.08
N ARG A 255 -1.12 7.33 10.40
CA ARG A 255 0.19 7.03 11.01
C ARG A 255 1.30 7.66 10.17
N ALA A 256 1.84 8.77 10.65
CA ALA A 256 2.92 9.53 9.99
C ALA A 256 4.20 8.72 9.67
N PHE A 257 4.39 7.53 10.26
CA PHE A 257 5.57 6.69 10.07
C PHE A 257 5.49 5.73 8.87
N ILE A 258 4.30 5.47 8.31
CA ILE A 258 4.12 4.43 7.28
C ILE A 258 4.61 4.91 5.92
N CYS A 259 4.61 6.22 5.69
CA CYS A 259 5.07 6.80 4.44
C CYS A 259 6.06 7.93 4.73
N LEU A 260 7.37 7.68 4.52
CA LEU A 260 8.35 8.75 4.35
C LEU A 260 7.92 9.70 3.20
N PHE A 261 7.05 9.24 2.31
CA PHE A 261 6.41 10.06 1.27
C PHE A 261 5.41 11.09 1.82
N CYS A 262 4.75 10.82 2.96
CA CYS A 262 3.91 11.83 3.63
C CYS A 262 4.75 12.85 4.41
N LEU A 263 5.92 12.46 4.90
CA LEU A 263 6.81 13.40 5.61
C LEU A 263 7.52 14.37 4.66
N ILE A 264 7.76 13.98 3.39
CA ILE A 264 8.41 14.85 2.40
C ILE A 264 7.54 16.06 2.02
N LEU A 265 6.21 15.99 2.16
CA LEU A 265 5.34 17.14 1.91
C LEU A 265 5.33 18.17 3.05
N LEU A 266 5.81 17.83 4.25
CA LEU A 266 5.88 18.77 5.38
C LEU A 266 7.26 19.44 5.55
N CYS A 267 8.32 18.95 4.90
CA CYS A 267 9.69 19.38 5.23
C CYS A 267 10.44 20.12 4.12
N ASN A 268 9.86 20.37 2.94
CA ASN A 268 10.59 21.01 1.82
C ASN A 268 10.09 22.42 1.42
N GLN A 269 9.42 23.13 2.35
CA GLN A 269 9.02 24.54 2.20
C GLN A 269 9.43 25.41 3.41
N GLN A 270 10.47 25.03 4.15
CA GLN A 270 11.20 25.97 5.02
C GLN A 270 12.66 26.05 4.58
N GLY A 271 12.85 26.64 3.40
CA GLY A 271 14.07 27.35 3.04
C GLY A 271 13.84 28.84 3.24
N TYR A 272 13.95 29.31 4.48
CA TYR A 272 14.41 30.65 4.90
C TYR A 272 14.96 30.56 6.32
#